data_AF-A0A9Q8LIZ7-F1
#
_entry.id   AF-A0A9Q8LIZ7-F1
#
_cell.length_a   1.000
_cell.length_b   1.000
_cell.length_c   1.000
_cell.angle_alpha   90.00
_cell.angle_beta   90.00
_cell.angle_gamma   90.00
#
_symmetry.space_group_name_H-M   'P 1'
#
loop_
_entity.id
_entity.type
_entity.pdbx_description
1 polymer ?
#
loop_
_entity_poly.entity_id
_entity_poly.type
_entity_poly.pdbx_seq_one_letter_code
_entity_poly.pdbx_strand_id
1 'polypeptide(L)'
;MFDNRVAELSNNKAAMMGPTWDCKTPTGISDYDLRPEMKTIPSAGSRPTEALSAVVRSQLMDFIRHSQFHLEFTRVVGNNDRSSASLSKAVDLETFEKGLEDQFFKLCSDDNPLQVMAINMIRGYLAKCHLLQQRSKEVKATVKQAEPKRNLVITYAMKMLECDTKLMTLPLTRGYTWPAQDYFPFR
;
A
#
# COMPACT_ATOMS: atom_id res chain seq x y z
N MET A 1 -5.97 1.24 9.82
CA MET A 1 -4.51 1.12 10.02
C MET A 1 -3.91 2.50 9.74
N PHE A 2 -3.94 3.36 10.76
CA PHE A 2 -3.60 4.78 10.64
C PHE A 2 -2.32 5.02 11.45
N ASP A 3 -1.36 5.71 10.84
CA ASP A 3 -0.11 6.21 11.44
C ASP A 3 1.06 5.23 11.72
N ASN A 4 1.57 4.57 10.67
CA ASN A 4 2.92 3.99 10.72
C ASN A 4 4.03 5.03 10.46
N ARG A 5 3.68 6.19 9.91
CA ARG A 5 4.63 7.23 9.54
C ARG A 5 5.33 7.81 10.76
N VAL A 6 4.59 8.10 11.83
CA VAL A 6 5.19 8.62 13.07
C VAL A 6 6.17 7.62 13.67
N ALA A 7 5.87 6.32 13.58
CA ALA A 7 6.82 5.28 13.98
C ALA A 7 8.08 5.28 13.10
N GLU A 8 7.95 5.38 11.77
CA GLU A 8 9.08 5.49 10.84
C GLU A 8 9.96 6.73 11.15
N LEU A 9 9.36 7.90 11.38
CA LEU A 9 10.08 9.15 11.65
C LEU A 9 10.79 9.16 13.01
N SER A 10 10.21 8.50 14.01
CA SER A 10 10.80 8.39 15.35
C SER A 10 11.87 7.29 15.46
N ASN A 11 12.20 6.62 14.34
CA ASN A 11 13.04 5.42 14.31
C ASN A 11 12.56 4.33 15.28
N ASN A 12 11.27 4.37 15.64
CA ASN A 12 10.65 3.36 16.46
C ASN A 12 10.21 2.23 15.52
N LYS A 13 10.71 1.02 15.76
CA LYS A 13 10.36 -0.14 14.95
C LYS A 13 8.85 -0.37 15.08
N ALA A 14 8.13 -0.08 14.00
CA ALA A 14 6.67 -0.01 13.99
C ALA A 14 6.04 -1.35 14.38
N ALA A 15 5.76 -1.54 15.68
CA ALA A 15 5.04 -2.70 16.20
C ALA A 15 3.64 -2.86 15.57
N MET A 16 3.08 -1.78 15.02
CA MET A 16 1.76 -1.75 14.37
C MET A 16 1.66 -2.48 13.02
N MET A 17 2.76 -2.86 12.37
CA MET A 17 2.72 -3.66 11.12
C MET A 17 3.14 -5.13 11.30
N GLY A 18 3.16 -5.63 12.53
CA GLY A 18 3.32 -7.06 12.75
C GLY A 18 2.19 -7.85 12.07
N PRO A 19 2.45 -9.03 11.47
CA PRO A 19 1.42 -9.85 10.85
C PRO A 19 0.53 -10.58 11.87
N THR A 20 0.36 -10.02 13.07
CA THR A 20 -0.36 -10.60 14.21
C THR A 20 -1.86 -10.30 14.20
N TRP A 21 -2.34 -9.46 13.27
CA TRP A 21 -3.73 -9.05 13.21
C TRP A 21 -4.56 -10.01 12.35
N ASP A 22 -5.78 -10.31 12.81
CA ASP A 22 -6.76 -11.19 12.17
C ASP A 22 -7.90 -10.43 11.45
N CYS A 23 -7.85 -9.10 11.46
CA CYS A 23 -8.81 -8.24 10.77
C CYS A 23 -8.86 -8.57 9.27
N LYS A 24 -10.05 -8.90 8.78
CA LYS A 24 -10.31 -9.11 7.35
C LYS A 24 -10.32 -7.79 6.58
N THR A 25 -9.92 -7.83 5.31
CA THR A 25 -10.07 -6.70 4.38
C THR A 25 -11.55 -6.29 4.29
N PRO A 26 -11.86 -4.98 4.36
CA PRO A 26 -13.21 -4.47 4.13
C PRO A 26 -13.76 -4.92 2.77
N THR A 27 -15.07 -5.11 2.69
CA THR A 27 -15.77 -5.38 1.44
C THR A 27 -16.07 -4.07 0.72
N GLY A 28 -15.96 -4.04 -0.61
CA GLY A 28 -16.31 -2.89 -1.46
C GLY A 28 -17.82 -2.69 -1.61
N ILE A 29 -18.54 -2.64 -0.50
CA ILE A 29 -19.98 -2.37 -0.45
C ILE A 29 -20.19 -0.86 -0.54
N SER A 30 -21.29 -0.42 -1.14
CA SER A 30 -21.65 1.00 -1.17
C SER A 30 -22.43 1.38 0.08
N ASP A 31 -22.25 2.61 0.56
CA ASP A 31 -22.97 3.10 1.73
C ASP A 31 -24.48 3.13 1.49
N TYR A 32 -24.92 3.27 0.23
CA TYR A 32 -26.34 3.18 -0.16
C TYR A 32 -26.96 1.81 0.08
N ASP A 33 -26.14 0.74 0.09
CA ASP A 33 -26.61 -0.62 0.32
C ASP A 33 -26.70 -0.96 1.82
N LEU A 34 -26.17 -0.10 2.70
CA LEU A 34 -26.17 -0.29 4.14
C LEU A 34 -27.47 0.26 4.76
N ARG A 35 -28.19 -0.59 5.50
CA ARG A 35 -29.39 -0.18 6.28
C ARG A 35 -29.28 -0.64 7.74
N PRO A 36 -29.78 0.15 8.71
CA PRO A 36 -29.58 -0.11 10.15
C PRO A 36 -30.01 -1.50 10.65
N GLU A 37 -31.00 -2.12 10.01
CA GLU A 37 -31.62 -3.38 10.46
C GLU A 37 -31.24 -4.60 9.61
N MET A 38 -30.18 -4.50 8.80
CA MET A 38 -29.76 -5.60 7.93
C MET A 38 -29.19 -6.77 8.73
N LYS A 39 -29.73 -7.97 8.47
CA LYS A 39 -29.26 -9.24 9.02
C LYS A 39 -28.32 -10.00 8.08
N THR A 40 -28.19 -9.52 6.84
CA THR A 40 -27.39 -10.12 5.78
C THR A 40 -26.47 -9.08 5.17
N ILE A 41 -25.23 -9.47 4.88
CA ILE A 41 -24.25 -8.59 4.24
C ILE A 41 -24.65 -8.40 2.76
N PRO A 42 -24.74 -7.15 2.25
CA PRO A 42 -24.95 -6.90 0.82
C PRO A 42 -23.84 -7.53 -0.04
N SER A 43 -24.17 -7.95 -1.26
CA SER A 43 -23.11 -8.32 -2.22
C SER A 43 -22.32 -7.08 -2.59
N ALA A 44 -20.99 -7.17 -2.55
CA ALA A 44 -20.14 -6.14 -3.14
C ALA A 44 -20.42 -6.09 -4.66
N GLY A 45 -20.68 -4.89 -5.18
CA GLY A 45 -20.87 -4.67 -6.61
C GLY A 45 -19.55 -4.79 -7.38
N SER A 46 -19.63 -4.79 -8.71
CA SER A 46 -18.44 -4.75 -9.58
C SER A 46 -17.86 -3.35 -9.73
N ARG A 47 -18.60 -2.29 -9.39
CA ARG A 47 -18.15 -0.91 -9.55
C ARG A 47 -17.41 -0.41 -8.30
N PRO A 48 -16.43 0.51 -8.44
CA PRO A 48 -15.83 1.16 -7.30
C PRO A 48 -16.86 1.93 -6.49
N THR A 49 -16.85 1.76 -5.17
CA THR A 49 -17.72 2.46 -4.23
C THR A 49 -16.92 3.48 -3.41
N GLU A 50 -17.62 4.20 -2.52
CA GLU A 50 -17.02 5.10 -1.53
C GLU A 50 -15.97 4.38 -0.65
N ALA A 51 -16.13 3.06 -0.46
CA ALA A 51 -15.21 2.22 0.30
C ALA A 51 -13.88 1.92 -0.42
N LEU A 52 -13.73 2.23 -1.72
CA LEU A 52 -12.54 1.90 -2.53
C LEU A 52 -11.24 2.22 -1.80
N SER A 53 -11.14 3.45 -1.31
CA SER A 53 -9.99 4.01 -0.58
C SER A 53 -9.56 3.12 0.60
N ALA A 54 -10.52 2.60 1.37
CA ALA A 54 -10.27 1.73 2.51
C ALA A 54 -9.94 0.29 2.09
N VAL A 55 -10.65 -0.24 1.08
CA VAL A 55 -10.45 -1.61 0.56
C VAL A 55 -9.04 -1.76 0.00
N VAL A 56 -8.64 -0.90 -0.94
CA VAL A 56 -7.35 -1.01 -1.63
C VAL A 56 -6.17 -0.80 -0.68
N ARG A 57 -6.30 0.11 0.30
CA ARG A 57 -5.28 0.28 1.35
C ARG A 57 -5.18 -0.95 2.24
N SER A 58 -6.31 -1.53 2.64
CA SER A 58 -6.30 -2.71 3.50
C SER A 58 -5.65 -3.91 2.79
N GLN A 59 -5.94 -4.13 1.51
CA GLN A 59 -5.27 -5.17 0.72
C GLN A 59 -3.77 -4.92 0.57
N LEU A 60 -3.39 -3.69 0.25
CA LEU A 60 -1.98 -3.31 0.12
C LEU A 60 -1.22 -3.58 1.42
N MET A 61 -1.74 -3.10 2.55
CA MET A 61 -1.07 -3.27 3.83
C MET A 61 -1.04 -4.73 4.29
N ASP A 62 -2.10 -5.49 4.01
CA ASP A 62 -2.13 -6.93 4.26
C ASP A 62 -1.07 -7.69 3.44
N PHE A 63 -0.86 -7.29 2.19
CA PHE A 63 0.24 -7.84 1.40
C PHE A 63 1.60 -7.47 1.99
N ILE A 64 1.83 -6.19 2.33
CA ILE A 64 3.13 -5.70 2.80
C ILE A 64 3.55 -6.34 4.12
N ARG A 65 2.63 -6.50 5.10
CA ARG A 65 2.96 -7.11 6.40
C ARG A 65 3.51 -8.54 6.27
N HIS A 66 3.15 -9.26 5.20
CA HIS A 66 3.64 -10.61 4.93
C HIS A 66 4.85 -10.62 3.97
N SER A 67 5.20 -9.48 3.39
CA SER A 67 6.31 -9.38 2.44
C SER A 67 7.67 -9.47 3.13
N GLN A 68 8.60 -10.20 2.52
CA GLN A 68 9.91 -10.45 3.11
C GLN A 68 10.73 -9.16 3.31
N PHE A 69 10.71 -8.25 2.33
CA PHE A 69 11.46 -6.99 2.43
C PHE A 69 10.97 -6.12 3.59
N HIS A 70 9.68 -6.18 3.91
CA HIS A 70 9.10 -5.45 5.02
C HIS A 70 9.46 -6.09 6.36
N LEU A 71 9.32 -7.41 6.48
CA LEU A 71 9.67 -8.16 7.70
C LEU A 71 11.17 -8.01 8.07
N GLU A 72 12.04 -7.93 7.08
CA GLU A 72 13.47 -7.68 7.29
C GLU A 72 13.74 -6.28 7.86
N PHE A 73 12.94 -5.30 7.45
CA PHE A 73 13.04 -3.92 7.92
C PHE A 73 12.44 -3.74 9.31
N THR A 74 11.31 -4.41 9.60
CA THR A 74 10.54 -4.23 10.85
C THR A 74 10.94 -5.16 11.98
N ARG A 75 11.80 -6.16 11.75
CA ARG A 75 12.27 -7.09 12.80
C ARG A 75 12.85 -6.33 14.01
N VAL A 76 12.02 -6.20 15.04
CA VAL A 76 12.42 -6.07 16.43
C VAL A 76 13.00 -7.42 16.84
N VAL A 77 14.19 -7.39 17.44
CA VAL A 77 14.81 -8.54 18.10
C VAL A 77 13.84 -9.02 19.19
N GLY A 78 13.20 -10.17 19.01
CA GLY A 78 12.23 -10.64 20.00
C GLY A 78 11.45 -11.88 19.61
N ASN A 79 12.04 -13.03 19.92
CA ASN A 79 11.44 -14.35 20.12
C ASN A 79 11.00 -15.20 18.92
N ASN A 80 11.58 -16.40 18.92
CA ASN A 80 11.12 -17.62 18.26
C ASN A 80 9.61 -17.81 18.42
N ASP A 81 8.87 -18.03 17.34
CA ASP A 81 8.22 -19.32 17.09
C ASP A 81 7.36 -19.29 15.80
N ARG A 82 7.64 -20.24 14.91
CA ARG A 82 6.65 -21.08 14.18
C ARG A 82 5.58 -20.42 13.28
N SER A 83 5.92 -19.42 12.48
CA SER A 83 5.12 -19.07 11.29
C SER A 83 5.91 -19.08 9.98
N SER A 84 7.11 -19.66 9.97
CA SER A 84 7.86 -19.91 8.72
C SER A 84 7.27 -21.04 7.87
N ALA A 85 6.30 -21.80 8.40
CA ALA A 85 5.68 -22.94 7.73
C ALA A 85 4.54 -22.55 6.77
N SER A 86 4.12 -21.29 6.74
CA SER A 86 3.09 -20.79 5.81
C SER A 86 3.58 -19.67 4.89
N LEU A 87 4.88 -19.60 4.59
CA LEU A 87 5.40 -18.81 3.48
C LEU A 87 5.00 -19.48 2.14
N SER A 88 3.69 -19.72 1.96
CA SER A 88 3.07 -20.08 0.71
C SER A 88 3.44 -19.02 -0.30
N LYS A 89 4.09 -19.42 -1.42
CA LYS A 89 4.40 -18.62 -2.62
C LYS A 89 4.13 -17.13 -2.41
N ALA A 90 5.09 -16.42 -1.82
CA ALA A 90 4.98 -14.97 -1.68
C ALA A 90 4.68 -14.43 -3.07
N VAL A 91 3.44 -13.97 -3.27
CA VAL A 91 3.01 -13.39 -4.54
C VAL A 91 3.96 -12.23 -4.79
N ASP A 92 4.58 -12.21 -5.96
CA ASP A 92 5.54 -11.14 -6.25
C ASP A 92 4.82 -9.79 -6.30
N LEU A 93 5.53 -8.72 -5.91
CA LEU A 93 4.98 -7.37 -5.83
C LEU A 93 4.38 -6.92 -7.17
N GLU A 94 4.99 -7.33 -8.29
CA GLU A 94 4.48 -7.02 -9.63
C GLU A 94 3.14 -7.72 -9.91
N THR A 95 2.99 -8.97 -9.45
CA THR A 95 1.74 -9.73 -9.61
C THR A 95 0.63 -9.12 -8.75
N PHE A 96 0.97 -8.67 -7.54
CA PHE A 96 0.04 -7.97 -6.66
C PHE A 96 -0.41 -6.61 -7.23
N GLU A 97 0.53 -5.80 -7.75
CA GLU A 97 0.22 -4.53 -8.43
C GLU A 97 -0.72 -4.75 -9.62
N LYS A 98 -0.46 -5.76 -10.45
CA LYS A 98 -1.34 -6.12 -11.56
C LYS A 98 -2.74 -6.54 -11.09
N GLY A 99 -2.82 -7.32 -10.00
CA GLY A 99 -4.10 -7.71 -9.41
C GLY A 99 -4.95 -6.53 -8.97
N LEU A 100 -4.35 -5.52 -8.33
CA LEU A 100 -5.05 -4.28 -7.95
C LEU A 100 -5.52 -3.49 -9.18
N GLU A 101 -4.70 -3.41 -10.22
CA GLU A 101 -5.05 -2.71 -11.46
C GLU A 101 -6.25 -3.39 -12.15
N ASP A 102 -6.20 -4.72 -12.26
CA ASP A 102 -7.25 -5.53 -12.90
C ASP A 102 -8.55 -5.53 -12.10
N GLN A 103 -8.48 -5.59 -10.77
CA GLN A 103 -9.65 -5.69 -9.89
C GLN A 103 -10.32 -4.34 -9.61
N PHE A 104 -9.54 -3.25 -9.50
CA PHE A 104 -10.05 -1.96 -9.02
C PHE A 104 -9.80 -0.82 -9.99
N PHE A 105 -8.55 -0.60 -10.39
CA PHE A 105 -8.18 0.67 -11.04
C PHE A 105 -8.72 0.82 -12.46
N LYS A 106 -8.80 -0.26 -13.24
CA LYS A 106 -9.43 -0.25 -14.57
C LYS A 106 -10.90 0.14 -14.58
N LEU A 107 -11.58 -0.03 -13.44
CA LEU A 107 -13.00 0.27 -13.29
C LEU A 107 -13.26 1.69 -12.75
N CYS A 108 -12.19 2.40 -12.38
CA CYS A 108 -12.27 3.76 -11.86
C CYS A 108 -12.34 4.79 -12.99
N SER A 109 -12.93 5.93 -12.69
CA SER A 109 -13.00 7.10 -13.56
C SER A 109 -12.02 8.17 -13.08
N ASP A 110 -11.37 8.83 -14.03
CA ASP A 110 -10.46 9.95 -13.78
C ASP A 110 -11.18 11.24 -13.34
N ASP A 111 -12.52 11.28 -13.43
CA ASP A 111 -13.33 12.43 -13.01
C ASP A 111 -13.74 12.36 -11.53
N ASN A 112 -13.62 11.17 -10.89
CA ASN A 112 -13.99 11.00 -9.50
C ASN A 112 -12.79 11.31 -8.59
N PRO A 113 -12.85 12.37 -7.76
CA PRO A 113 -11.70 12.81 -6.98
C PRO A 113 -11.27 11.80 -5.90
N LEU A 114 -12.22 11.04 -5.34
CA LEU A 114 -11.93 9.98 -4.36
C LEU A 114 -11.17 8.83 -5.03
N GLN A 115 -11.57 8.44 -6.23
CA GLN A 115 -10.93 7.35 -6.97
C GLN A 115 -9.52 7.76 -7.44
N VAL A 116 -9.38 8.96 -8.00
CA VAL A 116 -8.09 9.54 -8.39
C VAL A 116 -7.14 9.61 -7.19
N MET A 117 -7.63 10.08 -6.03
CA MET A 117 -6.83 10.12 -4.82
C MET A 117 -6.39 8.71 -4.38
N ALA A 118 -7.30 7.75 -4.33
CA ALA A 118 -6.99 6.39 -3.91
C ALA A 118 -5.93 5.74 -4.83
N ILE A 119 -6.09 5.89 -6.15
CA ILE A 119 -5.15 5.36 -7.15
C ILE A 119 -3.75 5.96 -6.95
N ASN A 120 -3.62 7.28 -6.89
CA ASN A 120 -2.32 7.93 -6.77
C ASN A 120 -1.64 7.60 -5.43
N MET A 121 -2.41 7.49 -4.34
CA MET A 121 -1.86 7.08 -3.05
C MET A 121 -1.33 5.64 -3.06
N ILE A 122 -2.08 4.69 -3.62
CA ILE A 122 -1.63 3.30 -3.72
C ILE A 122 -0.42 3.18 -4.66
N ARG A 123 -0.45 3.83 -5.83
CA ARG A 123 0.65 3.78 -6.80
C ARG A 123 1.95 4.34 -6.24
N GLY A 124 1.89 5.45 -5.50
CA GLY A 124 3.08 5.99 -4.87
C GLY A 124 3.58 5.12 -3.71
N TYR A 125 2.69 4.48 -2.95
CA TYR A 125 3.11 3.52 -1.92
C TYR A 125 3.74 2.26 -2.53
N LEU A 126 3.19 1.73 -3.63
CA LEU A 126 3.80 0.61 -4.37
C LEU A 126 5.19 0.97 -4.89
N ALA A 127 5.38 2.20 -5.39
CA ALA A 127 6.70 2.69 -5.76
C ALA A 127 7.68 2.72 -4.56
N LYS A 128 7.21 3.12 -3.36
CA LYS A 128 8.00 2.99 -2.12
C LYS A 128 8.38 1.54 -1.84
N CYS A 129 7.44 0.59 -2.00
CA CYS A 129 7.69 -0.84 -1.79
C CYS A 129 8.75 -1.39 -2.76
N HIS A 130 8.64 -1.08 -4.05
CA HIS A 130 9.64 -1.46 -5.06
C HIS A 130 11.03 -0.92 -4.73
N LEU A 131 11.10 0.35 -4.29
CA LEU A 131 12.35 0.96 -3.86
C LEU A 131 12.95 0.23 -2.65
N LEU A 132 12.15 -0.08 -1.61
CA LEU A 132 12.61 -0.81 -0.44
C LEU A 132 13.06 -2.24 -0.77
N GLN A 133 12.30 -2.94 -1.62
CA GLN A 133 12.65 -4.28 -2.08
C GLN A 133 13.98 -4.28 -2.84
N GLN A 134 14.20 -3.29 -3.71
CA GLN A 134 15.45 -3.13 -4.42
C GLN A 134 16.60 -2.86 -3.45
N ARG A 135 16.44 -1.90 -2.52
CA ARG A 135 17.44 -1.57 -1.49
C ARG A 135 17.82 -2.77 -0.62
N SER A 136 16.85 -3.60 -0.19
CA SER A 136 17.13 -4.84 0.54
C SER A 136 18.01 -5.79 -0.29
N LYS A 137 17.73 -5.92 -1.60
CA LYS A 137 18.58 -6.71 -2.52
C LYS A 137 19.99 -6.12 -2.66
N GLU A 138 20.15 -4.79 -2.68
CA GLU A 138 21.49 -4.15 -2.76
C GLU A 138 22.31 -4.38 -1.49
N VAL A 139 21.71 -4.22 -0.30
CA VAL A 139 22.39 -4.44 0.98
C VAL A 139 22.91 -5.87 1.11
N LYS A 140 22.17 -6.86 0.58
CA LYS A 140 22.57 -8.26 0.58
C LYS A 140 23.60 -8.62 -0.49
N ALA A 141 23.76 -7.79 -1.52
CA ALA A 141 24.71 -8.04 -2.60
C ALA A 141 26.11 -7.59 -2.19
N THR A 142 27.05 -8.53 -2.08
CA THR A 142 28.46 -8.26 -1.71
C THR A 142 29.24 -7.46 -2.76
N VAL A 143 28.70 -7.28 -3.96
CA VAL A 143 29.36 -6.64 -5.11
C VAL A 143 28.64 -5.34 -5.48
N LYS A 144 29.40 -4.26 -5.71
CA LYS A 144 28.89 -2.98 -6.22
C LYS A 144 28.02 -3.23 -7.47
N GLN A 145 26.78 -2.76 -7.43
CA GLN A 145 25.81 -3.04 -8.48
C GLN A 145 26.14 -2.36 -9.82
N ALA A 146 25.75 -3.01 -10.91
CA ALA A 146 25.84 -2.47 -12.26
C ALA A 146 24.86 -1.30 -12.49
N GLU A 147 25.30 -0.29 -13.25
CA GLU A 147 24.55 0.90 -13.73
C GLU A 147 23.04 0.69 -13.99
N PRO A 148 22.56 -0.36 -14.70
CA PRO A 148 21.13 -0.52 -14.98
C PRO A 148 20.24 -0.69 -13.73
N LYS A 149 20.78 -1.19 -12.60
CA LYS A 149 20.01 -1.32 -11.34
C LYS A 149 19.83 0.02 -10.62
N ARG A 150 20.78 0.94 -10.79
CA ARG A 150 20.71 2.30 -10.26
C ARG A 150 19.57 3.09 -10.92
N ASN A 151 19.33 2.86 -12.21
CA ASN A 151 18.24 3.50 -12.95
C ASN A 151 16.86 3.11 -12.40
N LEU A 152 16.66 1.85 -11.99
CA LEU A 152 15.39 1.41 -11.41
C LEU A 152 15.04 2.11 -10.10
N VAL A 153 16.02 2.27 -9.19
CA VAL A 153 15.81 3.00 -7.92
C VAL A 153 15.37 4.44 -8.18
N ILE A 154 16.00 5.10 -9.17
CA ILE A 154 15.65 6.46 -9.58
C ILE A 154 14.24 6.48 -10.18
N THR A 155 13.90 5.52 -11.05
CA THR A 155 12.54 5.42 -11.63
C THR A 155 11.46 5.29 -10.56
N TYR A 156 11.66 4.42 -9.55
CA TYR A 156 10.67 4.29 -8.47
C TYR A 156 10.60 5.54 -7.59
N ALA A 157 11.74 6.18 -7.28
CA ALA A 157 11.75 7.45 -6.56
C ALA A 157 11.00 8.56 -7.33
N MET A 158 11.19 8.65 -8.64
CA MET A 158 10.45 9.58 -9.50
C MET A 158 8.95 9.26 -9.51
N LYS A 159 8.57 7.99 -9.63
CA LYS A 159 7.15 7.57 -9.57
C LYS A 159 6.49 7.94 -8.24
N MET A 160 7.21 7.88 -7.12
CA MET A 160 6.71 8.36 -5.83
C MET A 160 6.43 9.87 -5.86
N LEU A 161 7.38 10.66 -6.37
CA LEU A 161 7.25 12.12 -6.47
C LEU A 161 6.15 12.55 -7.45
N GLU A 162 6.00 11.85 -8.56
CA GLU A 162 4.93 12.11 -9.53
C GLU A 162 3.55 11.84 -8.92
N CYS A 163 3.39 10.75 -8.17
CA CYS A 163 2.13 10.45 -7.49
C CYS A 163 1.79 11.51 -6.43
N ASP A 164 2.79 11.92 -5.63
CA ASP A 164 2.63 13.00 -4.64
C ASP A 164 2.26 14.33 -5.31
N THR A 165 2.99 14.70 -6.37
CA THR A 165 2.72 15.91 -7.14
C THR A 165 1.30 15.90 -7.69
N LYS A 166 0.83 14.78 -8.25
CA LYS A 166 -0.54 14.65 -8.75
C LYS A 166 -1.56 14.86 -7.63
N LEU A 167 -1.37 14.25 -6.46
CA LEU A 167 -2.26 14.43 -5.31
C LEU A 167 -2.32 15.88 -4.84
N MET A 168 -1.21 16.62 -4.91
CA MET A 168 -1.10 17.98 -4.40
C MET A 168 -1.51 19.07 -5.40
N THR A 169 -1.33 18.82 -6.69
CA THR A 169 -1.53 19.83 -7.75
C THR A 169 -2.84 19.67 -8.51
N LEU A 170 -3.43 18.46 -8.57
CA LEU A 170 -4.70 18.27 -9.26
C LEU A 170 -5.82 19.01 -8.53
N PRO A 171 -6.60 19.88 -9.22
CA PRO A 171 -7.72 20.58 -8.60
C PRO A 171 -8.75 19.62 -7.98
N LEU A 172 -8.94 18.46 -8.60
CA LEU A 172 -9.88 17.42 -8.16
C LEU A 172 -9.53 16.85 -6.77
N THR A 173 -8.24 16.71 -6.44
CA THR A 173 -7.80 16.08 -5.18
C THR A 173 -7.54 17.08 -4.07
N ARG A 174 -7.77 18.38 -4.28
CA ARG A 174 -7.47 19.46 -3.32
C ARG A 174 -8.12 19.25 -1.94
N GLY A 175 -9.34 18.70 -1.91
CA GLY A 175 -10.06 18.38 -0.67
C GLY A 175 -9.52 17.15 0.08
N TYR A 176 -8.68 16.34 -0.58
CA TYR A 176 -8.11 15.11 -0.04
C TYR A 176 -6.60 15.24 0.18
N THR A 177 -6.14 16.41 0.60
CA THR A 177 -4.71 16.65 0.89
C THR A 177 -4.32 16.20 2.29
N TRP A 178 -5.25 16.10 3.23
CA TRP A 178 -4.98 15.61 4.60
C TRP A 178 -4.48 14.16 4.64
N PRO A 179 -5.04 13.18 3.89
CA PRO A 179 -4.48 11.83 3.88
C PRO A 179 -3.10 11.84 3.22
N ALA A 180 -2.86 12.66 2.19
CA ALA A 180 -1.53 12.75 1.59
C ALA A 180 -0.46 13.21 2.60
N GLN A 181 -0.82 14.13 3.51
CA GLN A 181 0.07 14.63 4.58
C GLN A 181 0.47 13.54 5.58
N ASP A 182 -0.44 12.61 5.88
CA ASP A 182 -0.18 11.53 6.85
C ASP A 182 0.70 10.40 6.29
N TYR A 183 0.82 10.28 4.96
CA TYR A 183 1.45 9.12 4.32
C TYR A 183 2.67 9.45 3.44
N PHE A 184 2.83 10.68 2.94
CA PHE A 184 3.98 11.06 2.10
C PHE A 184 5.05 11.89 2.83
N PRO A 185 6.35 11.62 2.63
CA PRO A 185 7.45 12.27 3.34
C PRO A 185 7.91 13.61 2.79
N PHE A 186 7.36 14.12 1.70
CA PHE A 186 7.95 15.26 0.97
C PHE A 186 7.39 16.63 1.37
N ARG A 187 7.11 16.82 2.66
CA ARG A 187 6.76 18.14 3.23
C ARG A 187 7.64 18.49 4.41
#